data_AF-J9VVD5-F1
#
_entry.id   AF-J9VVD5-F1
#
_cell.length_a   1.000
_cell.length_b   1.000
_cell.length_c   1.000
_cell.angle_alpha   90.00
_cell.angle_beta   90.00
_cell.angle_gamma   90.00
#
_symmetry.space_group_name_H-M   'P 1'
#
loop_
_entity.id
_entity.type
_entity.pdbx_description
1 polymer ?
#
loop_
_entity_poly.entity_id
_entity_poly.type
_entity_poly.pdbx_seq_one_letter_code
_entity_poly.pdbx_strand_id
1 'polypeptide(L)'
;MAPAIATAPIRRSSKACESCRIRRVRCSGVVPCEPCRERGMGNSCEVRQKARPRRALPAPERSIRRSSTSARLASSSPQRTRGGPALSESGLSSERSTLETGHQLEPSSSHRRSPLDQIEGAVERWCQGKNISISSLRFQIEIRLEPLHGLPLPPTPLIHTFEDSLIDHLFNFSSHDCIQAADRPRFLDRSQLLSLYSRFRAVPNSLTDDQKALVYATLCLSRFNQIKKDWEQEVGEGATPGMRREVAREDVTYFWKACTALRDWNRPSIFAMWTLFCLVPYTIGSGTPSEMRALLEQTARHSTQLGLHKEATASLYAPHEQVGLLFSAFYYSDIFRASLTDLKPCIPLSEIDVDPTPPPQLIPHCLARASYHTAKYLKDYADPDVDTTTEEYITSTESRWMGDLKALRHGKDECTPRSLVAWAEFRYSWLRILLYAPHLTHARLAAQAHSAIARAITQILHIYPELVAIRQLNPSWPQIQRLVVCGQLLILCYESGELRRCESQTLFGMVVDLLDKHALTWPICAGLAEGFQRAARAFDLQVERQLVSRMGESSGGGASVNEDMGAFDGTGPWGGFSLDYFDPTLLFALSYDTA
;
A
#
# COMPACT_ATOMS: atom_id res chain seq x y z
N MET A 1 24.18 66.76 -43.21
CA MET A 1 23.92 66.68 -41.76
C MET A 1 23.14 65.40 -41.51
N ALA A 2 23.78 64.38 -40.94
CA ALA A 2 23.16 63.07 -40.66
C ALA A 2 22.45 63.11 -39.29
N PRO A 3 21.30 62.45 -39.13
CA PRO A 3 20.51 62.53 -37.91
C PRO A 3 21.17 61.74 -36.77
N ALA A 4 21.27 62.37 -35.60
CA ALA A 4 21.75 61.76 -34.38
C ALA A 4 20.70 60.76 -33.86
N ILE A 5 21.06 59.48 -33.80
CA ILE A 5 20.22 58.41 -33.25
C ILE A 5 20.29 58.50 -31.72
N ALA A 6 19.19 58.88 -31.10
CA ALA A 6 19.05 58.88 -29.64
C ALA A 6 19.09 57.44 -29.11
N THR A 7 20.12 57.12 -28.33
CA THR A 7 20.28 55.82 -27.67
C THR A 7 19.36 55.73 -26.45
N ALA A 8 18.48 54.73 -26.44
CA ALA A 8 17.57 54.48 -25.33
C ALA A 8 18.33 54.18 -24.02
N PRO A 9 17.81 54.59 -22.85
CA PRO A 9 18.48 54.42 -21.57
C PRO A 9 18.64 52.94 -21.19
N ILE A 10 19.88 52.52 -20.92
CA ILE A 10 20.23 51.14 -20.55
C ILE A 10 19.74 50.87 -19.12
N ARG A 11 18.71 50.02 -18.98
CA ARG A 11 18.19 49.57 -17.68
C ARG A 11 19.15 48.53 -17.07
N ARG A 12 19.76 48.85 -15.93
CA ARG A 12 20.54 47.89 -15.12
C ARG A 12 19.62 47.19 -14.12
N SER A 13 19.62 45.87 -14.14
CA SER A 13 18.95 45.02 -13.14
C SER A 13 19.93 44.69 -12.01
N SER A 14 19.45 44.75 -10.77
CA SER A 14 20.20 44.30 -9.58
C SER A 14 20.22 42.78 -9.41
N LYS A 15 19.56 42.03 -10.29
CA LYS A 15 19.45 40.56 -10.25
C LYS A 15 20.24 39.91 -11.39
N ALA A 16 20.90 38.80 -11.10
CA ALA A 16 21.54 37.98 -12.12
C ALA A 16 20.49 37.36 -13.07
N CYS A 17 20.81 37.26 -14.37
CA CYS A 17 19.97 36.53 -15.33
C CYS A 17 20.01 35.01 -15.05
N GLU A 18 19.00 34.27 -15.53
CA GLU A 18 18.89 32.83 -15.22
C GLU A 18 20.08 32.04 -15.77
N SER A 19 20.59 32.41 -16.95
CA SER A 19 21.75 31.75 -17.58
C SER A 19 23.04 31.92 -16.76
N CYS A 20 23.32 33.13 -16.26
CA CYS A 20 24.46 33.33 -15.35
C CYS A 20 24.26 32.63 -14.00
N ARG A 21 23.01 32.53 -13.51
CA ARG A 21 22.68 31.89 -12.23
C ARG A 21 22.89 30.37 -12.28
N ILE A 22 22.36 29.69 -13.30
CA ILE A 22 22.53 28.24 -13.50
C ILE A 22 24.02 27.90 -13.59
N ARG A 23 24.77 28.74 -14.30
CA ARG A 23 26.21 28.53 -14.52
C ARG A 23 27.10 29.04 -13.39
N ARG A 24 26.52 29.62 -12.33
CA ARG A 24 27.23 30.19 -11.16
C ARG A 24 28.34 31.19 -11.55
N VAL A 25 28.11 32.01 -12.58
CA VAL A 25 29.03 33.09 -13.01
C VAL A 25 28.46 34.47 -12.66
N ARG A 26 29.34 35.46 -12.45
CA ARG A 26 28.93 36.83 -12.05
C ARG A 26 28.24 37.55 -13.22
N CYS A 27 26.99 37.97 -13.01
CA CYS A 27 26.20 38.69 -14.01
C CYS A 27 26.46 40.20 -13.96
N SER A 28 26.61 40.86 -15.11
CA SER A 28 26.85 42.32 -15.18
C SER A 28 25.58 43.17 -15.01
N GLY A 29 24.40 42.55 -14.99
CA GLY A 29 23.11 43.22 -14.73
C GLY A 29 22.56 44.08 -15.87
N VAL A 30 23.35 44.33 -16.92
CA VAL A 30 22.89 44.88 -18.21
C VAL A 30 22.20 43.75 -18.98
N VAL A 31 21.16 44.04 -19.78
CA VAL A 31 20.49 43.03 -20.61
C VAL A 31 20.69 43.38 -22.10
N PRO A 32 21.29 42.50 -22.90
CA PRO A 32 21.93 41.24 -22.50
C PRO A 32 23.19 41.47 -21.66
N CYS A 33 23.46 40.58 -20.69
CA CYS A 33 24.63 40.72 -19.83
C CYS A 33 25.89 40.31 -20.57
N GLU A 34 27.02 40.89 -20.17
CA GLU A 34 28.31 40.73 -20.86
C GLU A 34 28.74 39.25 -20.97
N PRO A 35 28.63 38.42 -19.91
CA PRO A 35 28.92 36.98 -20.03
C PRO A 35 27.98 36.22 -20.98
N CYS A 36 26.73 36.65 -21.14
CA CYS A 36 25.82 36.05 -22.11
C CYS A 36 26.13 36.51 -23.53
N ARG A 37 26.52 37.78 -23.70
CA ARG A 37 26.90 38.35 -25.00
C ARG A 37 28.17 37.71 -25.56
N GLU A 38 29.22 37.59 -24.74
CA GLU A 38 30.48 36.95 -25.13
C GLU A 38 30.32 35.49 -25.56
N ARG A 39 29.28 34.83 -25.04
CA ARG A 39 28.97 33.43 -25.33
C ARG A 39 27.94 33.24 -26.45
N GLY A 40 27.60 34.30 -27.18
CA GLY A 40 26.60 34.25 -28.26
C GLY A 40 25.16 33.99 -27.79
N MET A 41 24.89 34.13 -26.49
CA MET A 41 23.58 33.91 -25.87
C MET A 41 22.83 35.22 -25.56
N GLY A 42 23.08 36.28 -26.34
CA GLY A 42 22.46 37.59 -26.11
C GLY A 42 20.93 37.52 -26.11
N ASN A 43 20.36 36.73 -27.02
CA ASN A 43 18.91 36.62 -27.19
C ASN A 43 18.21 35.79 -26.10
N SER A 44 18.97 35.02 -25.30
CA SER A 44 18.45 34.17 -24.22
C SER A 44 18.81 34.71 -22.83
N CYS A 45 19.20 35.99 -22.74
CA CYS A 45 19.59 36.62 -21.48
C CYS A 45 18.36 37.16 -20.73
N GLU A 46 17.62 36.27 -20.07
CA GLU A 46 16.38 36.64 -19.38
C GLU A 46 16.60 36.94 -17.89
N VAL A 47 16.12 38.10 -17.45
CA VAL A 47 16.09 38.54 -16.05
C VAL A 47 14.67 38.40 -15.52
N ARG A 48 14.48 37.55 -14.51
CA ARG A 48 13.16 37.26 -13.93
C ARG A 48 12.54 38.49 -13.27
N GLN A 49 11.34 38.89 -13.71
CA GLN A 49 10.68 40.11 -13.21
C GLN A 49 10.10 39.95 -11.79
N LYS A 50 9.65 38.74 -11.39
CA LYS A 50 9.08 38.50 -10.05
C LYS A 50 10.11 37.91 -9.09
N ALA A 51 10.18 38.45 -7.87
CA ALA A 51 10.93 37.85 -6.77
C ALA A 51 10.27 36.51 -6.37
N ARG A 52 11.08 35.50 -6.03
CA ARG A 52 10.57 34.23 -5.49
C ARG A 52 9.84 34.52 -4.16
N PRO A 53 8.72 33.84 -3.84
CA PRO A 53 8.16 33.86 -2.50
C PRO A 53 9.27 33.54 -1.48
N ARG A 54 9.37 34.34 -0.40
CA ARG A 54 10.38 34.12 0.64
C ARG A 54 10.20 32.70 1.17
N ARG A 55 11.25 31.86 1.11
CA ARG A 55 11.32 30.63 1.92
C ARG A 55 11.19 31.08 3.37
N ALA A 56 10.16 30.60 4.06
CA ALA A 56 10.07 30.76 5.51
C ALA A 56 11.32 30.13 6.14
N LEU A 57 12.06 30.93 6.91
CA LEU A 57 13.15 30.41 7.73
C LEU A 57 12.56 29.51 8.82
N PRO A 58 13.22 28.41 9.20
CA PRO A 58 12.80 27.60 10.34
C PRO A 58 12.72 28.48 11.60
N ALA A 59 11.64 28.35 12.36
CA ALA A 59 11.50 29.04 13.63
C ALA A 59 12.63 28.62 14.59
N PRO A 60 13.26 29.56 15.32
CA PRO A 60 14.30 29.21 16.28
C PRO A 60 13.70 28.43 17.46
N GLU A 61 14.31 27.28 17.78
CA GLU A 61 14.01 26.46 18.94
C GLU A 61 14.03 27.31 20.22
N ARG A 62 12.85 27.47 20.84
CA ARG A 62 12.76 28.02 22.19
C ARG A 62 13.22 26.96 23.18
N SER A 63 14.46 27.15 23.65
CA SER A 63 14.98 26.66 24.92
C SER A 63 13.94 26.79 26.03
N ILE A 64 13.42 25.65 26.50
CA ILE A 64 12.64 25.56 27.74
C ILE A 64 13.64 25.62 28.90
N ARG A 65 13.71 26.81 29.49
CA ARG A 65 14.37 27.06 30.77
C ARG A 65 13.75 26.21 31.87
N ARG A 66 14.64 25.53 32.60
CA ARG A 66 14.45 25.00 33.94
C ARG A 66 13.86 26.05 34.89
N SER A 67 12.79 25.67 35.58
CA SER A 67 12.41 26.28 36.87
C SER A 67 12.74 25.28 37.97
N SER A 68 13.81 25.58 38.69
CA SER A 68 14.19 24.96 39.95
C SER A 68 13.45 25.62 41.11
N THR A 69 12.86 24.84 42.00
CA THR A 69 12.57 25.28 43.38
C THR A 69 12.69 24.10 44.34
N SER A 70 13.87 24.02 44.97
CA SER A 70 14.13 23.73 46.39
C SER A 70 13.32 22.66 47.14
N ALA A 71 13.99 21.60 47.62
CA ALA A 71 14.31 21.45 49.04
C ALA A 71 15.12 20.15 49.34
N ARG A 72 16.26 20.33 50.03
CA ARG A 72 16.81 19.60 51.21
C ARG A 72 16.82 18.05 51.20
N LEU A 73 17.82 17.33 51.70
CA LEU A 73 19.09 17.55 52.43
C LEU A 73 19.74 16.14 52.54
N ALA A 74 21.09 16.08 52.54
CA ALA A 74 21.95 15.12 53.25
C ALA A 74 21.76 13.59 52.98
N SER A 75 22.74 12.70 52.95
CA SER A 75 24.17 12.70 53.29
C SER A 75 24.75 11.32 52.92
N SER A 76 26.08 11.24 52.92
CA SER A 76 26.92 10.04 53.18
C SER A 76 27.02 8.92 52.13
N SER A 77 28.08 9.03 51.32
CA SER A 77 29.10 7.96 51.15
C SER A 77 29.86 7.76 52.49
N PRO A 78 30.67 6.69 52.77
CA PRO A 78 31.47 5.93 51.81
C PRO A 78 31.78 4.43 52.12
N GLN A 79 32.51 3.80 51.18
CA GLN A 79 33.61 2.80 51.34
C GLN A 79 33.33 1.42 51.99
N ARG A 80 33.55 0.30 51.27
CA ARG A 80 34.82 -0.45 51.03
C ARG A 80 35.40 -1.16 52.26
N THR A 81 35.38 -2.51 52.24
CA THR A 81 36.45 -3.47 52.65
C THR A 81 35.98 -4.87 52.21
N ARG A 82 36.69 -5.66 51.38
CA ARG A 82 38.03 -6.28 51.44
C ARG A 82 38.08 -7.55 52.31
N GLY A 83 38.23 -8.69 51.63
CA GLY A 83 39.14 -9.80 51.97
C GLY A 83 38.67 -10.85 52.99
N GLY A 84 38.69 -12.13 52.58
CA GLY A 84 38.48 -13.33 53.43
C GLY A 84 39.66 -13.61 54.40
N PRO A 85 40.00 -14.87 54.78
CA PRO A 85 39.50 -16.19 54.36
C PRO A 85 39.34 -17.23 55.52
N ALA A 86 39.16 -18.52 55.16
CA ALA A 86 39.57 -19.76 55.83
C ALA A 86 38.49 -20.70 56.44
N LEU A 87 38.36 -21.85 55.77
CA LEU A 87 38.30 -23.26 56.24
C LEU A 87 37.74 -23.60 57.63
N SER A 88 36.83 -24.59 57.67
CA SER A 88 36.90 -25.74 58.59
C SER A 88 35.97 -26.88 58.13
N GLU A 89 36.44 -28.10 58.34
CA GLU A 89 35.89 -29.39 57.93
C GLU A 89 34.71 -29.89 58.81
N SER A 90 34.10 -30.97 58.31
CA SER A 90 33.50 -32.10 59.03
C SER A 90 32.02 -32.01 59.45
N GLY A 91 31.28 -33.08 59.15
CA GLY A 91 29.99 -33.36 59.79
C GLY A 91 29.00 -34.11 58.91
N LEU A 92 28.78 -35.37 59.24
CA LEU A 92 27.93 -36.36 58.57
C LEU A 92 26.43 -36.08 58.66
N SER A 93 25.72 -36.70 57.71
CA SER A 93 24.39 -37.33 57.83
C SER A 93 23.12 -36.54 57.55
N SER A 94 22.34 -37.17 56.66
CA SER A 94 20.89 -37.35 56.72
C SER A 94 20.01 -36.46 55.85
N GLU A 95 19.01 -37.14 55.27
CA GLU A 95 17.77 -36.64 54.69
C GLU A 95 17.80 -36.15 53.23
N ARG A 96 17.79 -37.18 52.37
CA ARG A 96 16.95 -37.34 51.19
C ARG A 96 15.71 -36.41 51.20
N SER A 97 15.87 -35.21 50.63
CA SER A 97 14.77 -34.38 50.15
C SER A 97 14.92 -34.25 48.64
N THR A 98 13.91 -34.75 47.94
CA THR A 98 13.69 -34.59 46.50
C THR A 98 13.72 -33.11 46.14
N LEU A 99 14.86 -32.67 45.61
CA LEU A 99 14.99 -31.44 44.85
C LEU A 99 14.06 -31.55 43.64
N GLU A 100 12.94 -30.82 43.70
CA GLU A 100 12.27 -30.30 42.52
C GLU A 100 13.34 -29.65 41.66
N THR A 101 13.73 -30.38 40.63
CA THR A 101 14.58 -29.87 39.58
C THR A 101 13.70 -28.86 38.88
N GLY A 102 13.88 -27.58 39.25
CA GLY A 102 13.34 -26.48 38.49
C GLY A 102 13.75 -26.68 37.05
N HIS A 103 12.81 -27.13 36.23
CA HIS A 103 12.87 -26.93 34.80
C HIS A 103 12.88 -25.42 34.61
N GLN A 104 14.08 -24.83 34.68
CA GLN A 104 14.42 -23.69 33.86
C GLN A 104 14.12 -24.17 32.44
N LEU A 105 12.90 -23.85 32.02
CA LEU A 105 12.55 -23.70 30.62
C LEU A 105 13.60 -22.76 30.06
N GLU A 106 14.65 -23.36 29.52
CA GLU A 106 15.47 -22.77 28.47
C GLU A 106 14.50 -21.94 27.61
N PRO A 107 14.71 -20.62 27.47
CA PRO A 107 13.91 -19.80 26.58
C PRO A 107 14.27 -20.28 25.17
N SER A 108 13.63 -21.36 24.78
CA SER A 108 13.63 -21.94 23.45
C SER A 108 13.31 -20.76 22.58
N SER A 109 14.28 -20.30 21.79
CA SER A 109 14.16 -19.15 20.90
C SER A 109 12.82 -19.21 20.18
N SER A 110 11.83 -18.59 20.82
CA SER A 110 10.44 -18.80 20.50
C SER A 110 10.28 -18.00 19.24
N HIS A 111 10.34 -18.70 18.11
CA HIS A 111 10.18 -18.08 16.81
C HIS A 111 8.93 -17.21 16.91
N ARG A 112 9.13 -15.88 16.88
CA ARG A 112 8.05 -14.91 16.98
C ARG A 112 7.04 -15.29 15.89
N ARG A 113 5.91 -15.84 16.30
CA ARG A 113 4.85 -16.23 15.37
C ARG A 113 4.27 -14.95 14.79
N SER A 114 4.00 -14.95 13.48
CA SER A 114 3.34 -13.80 12.83
C SER A 114 2.05 -13.48 13.59
N PRO A 115 1.70 -12.21 13.80
CA PRO A 115 0.41 -11.83 14.37
C PRO A 115 -0.77 -12.51 13.65
N LEU A 116 -0.66 -12.72 12.34
CA LEU A 116 -1.70 -13.43 11.57
C LEU A 116 -1.75 -14.92 11.94
N ASP A 117 -0.61 -15.60 12.09
CA ASP A 117 -0.57 -17.00 12.56
C ASP A 117 -1.16 -17.14 13.98
N GLN A 118 -0.97 -16.13 14.83
CA GLN A 118 -1.53 -16.11 16.18
C GLN A 118 -3.06 -15.98 16.16
N ILE A 119 -3.60 -15.12 15.28
CA ILE A 119 -5.04 -15.01 15.06
C ILE A 119 -5.60 -16.34 14.57
N GLU A 120 -5.00 -16.93 13.54
CA GLU A 120 -5.44 -18.21 13.00
C GLU A 120 -5.38 -19.33 14.04
N GLY A 121 -4.30 -19.42 14.82
CA GLY A 121 -4.18 -20.40 15.90
C GLY A 121 -5.15 -20.16 17.07
N ALA A 122 -5.63 -18.93 17.27
CA ALA A 122 -6.71 -18.63 18.23
C ALA A 122 -8.08 -19.06 17.68
N VAL A 123 -8.37 -18.78 16.41
CA VAL A 123 -9.61 -19.21 15.76
C VAL A 123 -9.67 -20.72 15.61
N GLU A 124 -8.56 -21.39 15.31
CA GLU A 124 -8.48 -22.84 15.23
C GLU A 124 -8.84 -23.50 16.57
N ARG A 125 -8.33 -22.95 17.68
CA ARG A 125 -8.73 -23.38 19.04
C ARG A 125 -10.22 -23.15 19.30
N TRP A 126 -10.76 -22.00 18.88
CA TRP A 126 -12.19 -21.72 18.99
C TRP A 126 -13.07 -22.69 18.18
N CYS A 127 -12.60 -23.13 17.01
CA CYS A 127 -13.32 -24.08 16.16
C CYS A 127 -13.46 -25.49 16.78
N GLN A 128 -12.59 -25.84 17.74
CA GLN A 128 -12.62 -27.15 18.40
C GLN A 128 -13.97 -27.37 19.10
N GLY A 129 -14.69 -28.41 18.69
CA GLY A 129 -16.00 -28.76 19.25
C GLY A 129 -17.20 -28.00 18.66
N LYS A 130 -17.01 -27.06 17.72
CA LYS A 130 -18.10 -26.26 17.11
C LYS A 130 -18.56 -26.74 15.72
N ASN A 131 -18.04 -27.88 15.24
CA ASN A 131 -18.31 -28.42 13.89
C ASN A 131 -18.08 -27.40 12.74
N ILE A 132 -17.11 -26.51 12.91
CA ILE A 132 -16.67 -25.54 11.90
C ILE A 132 -15.23 -25.86 11.54
N SER A 133 -14.94 -26.01 10.25
CA SER A 133 -13.57 -26.25 9.79
C SER A 133 -12.82 -24.93 9.68
N ILE A 134 -11.61 -24.84 10.23
CA ILE A 134 -10.73 -23.67 10.08
C ILE A 134 -10.46 -23.33 8.60
N SER A 135 -10.44 -24.34 7.72
CA SER A 135 -10.28 -24.15 6.27
C SER A 135 -11.39 -23.29 5.65
N SER A 136 -12.60 -23.30 6.22
CA SER A 136 -13.71 -22.44 5.77
C SER A 136 -13.64 -21.01 6.28
N LEU A 137 -12.68 -20.72 7.17
CA LEU A 137 -12.45 -19.40 7.77
C LEU A 137 -11.05 -18.86 7.42
N ARG A 138 -10.34 -19.48 6.48
CA ARG A 138 -8.96 -19.13 6.11
C ARG A 138 -8.85 -18.92 4.61
N PHE A 139 -8.20 -17.83 4.20
CA PHE A 139 -7.89 -17.59 2.80
C PHE A 139 -6.66 -18.42 2.39
N GLN A 140 -6.89 -19.54 1.72
CA GLN A 140 -5.81 -20.39 1.19
C GLN A 140 -6.01 -20.59 -0.31
N ILE A 141 -5.21 -19.88 -1.11
CA ILE A 141 -5.02 -20.17 -2.54
C ILE A 141 -3.53 -20.03 -2.82
N GLU A 142 -2.88 -21.13 -3.16
CA GLU A 142 -1.45 -21.12 -3.47
C GLU A 142 -1.19 -20.58 -4.87
N ILE A 143 -1.94 -21.07 -5.87
CA ILE A 143 -1.71 -20.78 -7.29
C ILE A 143 -3.05 -20.53 -7.99
N ARG A 144 -3.13 -19.49 -8.82
CA ARG A 144 -4.34 -19.11 -9.57
C ARG A 144 -4.08 -18.92 -11.06
N LEU A 145 -2.91 -18.44 -11.44
CA LEU A 145 -2.57 -18.12 -12.83
C LEU A 145 -2.00 -19.32 -13.59
N GLU A 146 -1.34 -20.26 -12.90
CA GLU A 146 -0.74 -21.45 -13.54
C GLU A 146 -1.78 -22.41 -14.15
N PRO A 147 -2.89 -22.76 -13.45
CA PRO A 147 -3.89 -23.67 -14.01
C PRO A 147 -4.65 -23.07 -15.20
N LEU A 148 -4.66 -21.74 -15.33
CA LEU A 148 -5.39 -21.01 -16.38
C LEU A 148 -4.68 -21.05 -17.75
N HIS A 149 -3.74 -22.00 -17.98
CA HIS A 149 -2.94 -22.19 -19.21
C HIS A 149 -3.44 -21.34 -20.39
N GLY A 150 -2.72 -20.25 -20.64
CA GLY A 150 -3.22 -19.11 -21.41
C GLY A 150 -3.94 -19.51 -22.70
N LEU A 151 -5.11 -18.92 -22.94
CA LEU A 151 -5.85 -19.12 -24.18
C LEU A 151 -4.98 -18.75 -25.39
N PRO A 152 -5.16 -19.45 -26.53
CA PRO A 152 -4.45 -19.11 -27.74
C PRO A 152 -4.76 -17.66 -28.10
N LEU A 153 -3.70 -16.86 -28.32
CA LEU A 153 -3.86 -15.52 -28.86
C LEU A 153 -4.52 -15.60 -30.24
N PRO A 154 -5.20 -14.53 -30.69
CA PRO A 154 -5.75 -14.49 -32.04
C PRO A 154 -4.71 -14.90 -33.09
N PRO A 155 -5.09 -15.59 -34.18
CA PRO A 155 -4.13 -15.98 -35.21
C PRO A 155 -3.63 -14.75 -35.99
N THR A 156 -2.47 -14.86 -36.64
CA THR A 156 -2.00 -13.84 -37.58
C THR A 156 -2.93 -13.77 -38.80
N PRO A 157 -3.36 -12.57 -39.27
CA PRO A 157 -2.95 -11.23 -38.86
C PRO A 157 -3.85 -10.58 -37.79
N LEU A 158 -4.87 -11.25 -37.26
CA LEU A 158 -5.82 -10.68 -36.28
C LEU A 158 -5.15 -10.32 -34.95
N ILE A 159 -4.09 -11.04 -34.56
CA ILE A 159 -3.26 -10.64 -33.41
C ILE A 159 -2.74 -9.22 -33.57
N HIS A 160 -2.51 -8.81 -34.81
CA HIS A 160 -1.94 -7.52 -35.09
C HIS A 160 -2.88 -6.40 -34.70
N THR A 161 -4.09 -6.43 -35.25
CA THR A 161 -5.15 -5.48 -34.92
C THR A 161 -5.54 -5.53 -33.45
N PHE A 162 -5.50 -6.71 -32.82
CA PHE A 162 -5.82 -6.88 -31.41
C PHE A 162 -4.79 -6.17 -30.51
N GLU A 163 -3.50 -6.45 -30.68
CA GLU A 163 -2.44 -5.81 -29.89
C GLU A 163 -2.40 -4.29 -30.11
N ASP A 164 -2.63 -3.82 -31.34
CA ASP A 164 -2.69 -2.38 -31.63
C ASP A 164 -3.84 -1.74 -30.83
N SER A 165 -5.01 -2.39 -30.78
CA SER A 165 -6.14 -1.92 -29.97
C SER A 165 -5.84 -1.90 -28.46
N LEU A 166 -5.03 -2.85 -27.96
CA LEU A 166 -4.60 -2.87 -26.56
C LEU A 166 -3.62 -1.74 -26.25
N ILE A 167 -2.68 -1.45 -27.15
CA ILE A 167 -1.75 -0.33 -26.97
C ILE A 167 -2.50 1.01 -27.02
N ASP A 168 -3.45 1.15 -27.94
CA ASP A 168 -4.32 2.32 -27.99
C ASP A 168 -5.17 2.44 -26.72
N HIS A 169 -5.75 1.33 -26.24
CA HIS A 169 -6.50 1.31 -24.99
C HIS A 169 -5.64 1.78 -23.81
N LEU A 170 -4.41 1.28 -23.66
CA LEU A 170 -3.51 1.67 -22.58
C LEU A 170 -3.29 3.18 -22.52
N PHE A 171 -3.09 3.82 -23.69
CA PHE A 171 -2.86 5.26 -23.74
C PHE A 171 -4.16 6.07 -23.63
N ASN A 172 -5.29 5.55 -24.11
CA ASN A 172 -6.58 6.25 -24.08
C ASN A 172 -7.33 6.08 -22.75
N PHE A 173 -7.07 5.00 -22.01
CA PHE A 173 -7.57 4.77 -20.65
C PHE A 173 -7.21 5.93 -19.70
N SER A 174 -6.17 6.71 -20.04
CA SER A 174 -5.74 7.86 -19.26
C SER A 174 -6.54 9.16 -19.47
N SER A 175 -7.46 9.20 -20.44
CA SER A 175 -8.02 10.46 -20.97
C SER A 175 -9.46 10.80 -20.55
N HIS A 176 -10.18 9.89 -19.88
CA HIS A 176 -11.62 10.08 -19.63
C HIS A 176 -12.01 10.33 -18.17
N ASP A 177 -11.11 10.19 -17.19
CA ASP A 177 -11.47 10.37 -15.78
C ASP A 177 -10.97 11.68 -15.16
N CYS A 178 -11.87 12.28 -14.38
CA CYS A 178 -12.04 13.70 -14.12
C CYS A 178 -11.06 14.33 -13.10
N ILE A 179 -9.79 13.95 -13.10
CA ILE A 179 -8.74 14.65 -12.33
C ILE A 179 -7.62 15.09 -13.29
N GLN A 180 -7.81 16.31 -13.79
CA GLN A 180 -6.93 17.18 -14.57
C GLN A 180 -5.70 16.53 -15.25
N ALA A 181 -5.80 16.38 -16.56
CA ALA A 181 -4.81 15.82 -17.48
C ALA A 181 -3.43 16.54 -17.56
N ALA A 182 -3.18 17.59 -16.77
CA ALA A 182 -2.01 18.45 -16.96
C ALA A 182 -0.72 17.93 -16.29
N ASP A 183 -0.81 17.12 -15.22
CA ASP A 183 0.34 16.87 -14.35
C ASP A 183 0.68 15.38 -14.10
N ARG A 184 0.29 14.47 -15.00
CA ARG A 184 0.64 13.02 -14.91
C ARG A 184 2.15 12.74 -15.13
N PRO A 185 2.98 12.24 -14.16
CA PRO A 185 4.17 11.46 -14.42
C PRO A 185 3.79 10.28 -15.29
N ARG A 186 4.36 10.34 -16.48
CA ARG A 186 4.39 9.24 -17.42
C ARG A 186 5.35 8.21 -16.83
N PHE A 187 4.80 7.25 -16.08
CA PHE A 187 5.58 6.15 -15.51
C PHE A 187 6.37 5.42 -16.59
N LEU A 188 5.72 5.11 -17.70
CA LEU A 188 6.39 4.69 -18.92
C LEU A 188 6.45 5.87 -19.87
N ASP A 189 7.65 6.22 -20.33
CA ASP A 189 7.77 7.19 -21.40
C ASP A 189 7.02 6.69 -22.64
N ARG A 190 5.92 7.37 -22.98
CA ARG A 190 5.04 6.99 -24.09
C ARG A 190 5.82 6.85 -25.39
N SER A 191 6.79 7.73 -25.66
CA SER A 191 7.64 7.62 -26.85
C SER A 191 8.49 6.37 -26.82
N GLN A 192 9.11 6.05 -25.69
CA GLN A 192 9.92 4.85 -25.54
C GLN A 192 9.09 3.58 -25.73
N LEU A 193 7.91 3.48 -25.09
CA LEU A 193 7.04 2.31 -25.20
C LEU A 193 6.49 2.14 -26.62
N LEU A 194 6.05 3.22 -27.28
CA LEU A 194 5.61 3.18 -28.68
C LEU A 194 6.76 2.79 -29.63
N SER A 195 7.97 3.28 -29.38
CA SER A 195 9.15 2.89 -30.15
C SER A 195 9.46 1.40 -29.99
N LEU A 196 9.46 0.88 -28.75
CA LEU A 196 9.64 -0.55 -28.47
C LEU A 196 8.55 -1.40 -29.12
N TYR A 197 7.29 -0.99 -28.99
CA TYR A 197 6.16 -1.69 -29.61
C TYR A 197 6.29 -1.68 -31.14
N SER A 198 6.56 -0.53 -31.78
CA SER A 198 6.75 -0.47 -33.24
C SER A 198 7.86 -1.41 -33.74
N ARG A 199 8.95 -1.54 -32.98
CA ARG A 199 10.04 -2.47 -33.27
C ARG A 199 9.67 -3.92 -33.01
N PHE A 200 8.95 -4.20 -31.92
CA PHE A 200 8.37 -5.52 -31.63
C PHE A 200 7.52 -6.02 -32.80
N ARG A 201 6.80 -5.09 -33.45
CA ARG A 201 5.89 -5.35 -34.56
C ARG A 201 6.60 -5.55 -35.89
N ALA A 202 7.51 -4.64 -36.23
CA ALA A 202 8.20 -4.68 -37.51
C ALA A 202 9.32 -5.73 -37.54
N VAL A 203 10.11 -5.83 -36.48
CA VAL A 203 11.29 -6.69 -36.38
C VAL A 203 11.45 -7.21 -34.94
N PRO A 204 10.64 -8.20 -34.50
CA PRO A 204 10.64 -8.69 -33.12
C PRO A 204 12.01 -9.14 -32.62
N ASN A 205 12.82 -9.71 -33.52
CA ASN A 205 14.17 -10.19 -33.21
C ASN A 205 15.19 -9.07 -32.95
N SER A 206 14.83 -7.80 -33.22
CA SER A 206 15.67 -6.66 -32.89
C SER A 206 15.64 -6.31 -31.39
N LEU A 207 14.65 -6.82 -30.65
CA LEU A 207 14.50 -6.56 -29.22
C LEU A 207 15.22 -7.63 -28.40
N THR A 208 15.84 -7.19 -27.30
CA THR A 208 16.32 -8.08 -26.24
C THR A 208 15.13 -8.67 -25.48
N ASP A 209 15.34 -9.76 -24.74
CA ASP A 209 14.23 -10.47 -24.09
C ASP A 209 13.59 -9.67 -22.95
N ASP A 210 14.34 -8.84 -22.22
CA ASP A 210 13.79 -7.88 -21.23
C ASP A 210 12.91 -6.80 -21.88
N GLN A 211 13.26 -6.34 -23.10
CA GLN A 211 12.44 -5.41 -23.87
C GLN A 211 11.15 -6.08 -24.37
N LYS A 212 11.23 -7.32 -24.86
CA LYS A 212 10.03 -8.11 -25.21
C LYS A 212 9.16 -8.35 -23.97
N ALA A 213 9.77 -8.64 -22.83
CA ALA A 213 9.06 -8.85 -21.58
C ALA A 213 8.24 -7.61 -21.19
N LEU A 214 8.82 -6.41 -21.33
CA LEU A 214 8.09 -5.17 -21.07
C LEU A 214 6.90 -4.98 -22.00
N VAL A 215 7.06 -5.28 -23.30
CA VAL A 215 5.94 -5.22 -24.26
C VAL A 215 4.84 -6.20 -23.87
N TYR A 216 5.18 -7.45 -23.53
CA TYR A 216 4.20 -8.44 -23.07
C TYR A 216 3.51 -8.04 -21.76
N ALA A 217 4.24 -7.51 -20.78
CA ALA A 217 3.65 -7.06 -19.52
C ALA A 217 2.70 -5.87 -19.72
N THR A 218 3.02 -5.00 -20.69
CA THR A 218 2.15 -3.88 -21.08
C THR A 218 0.85 -4.38 -21.74
N LEU A 219 0.95 -5.34 -22.66
CA LEU A 219 -0.22 -5.97 -23.29
C LEU A 219 -1.08 -6.73 -22.27
N CYS A 220 -0.45 -7.43 -21.33
CA CYS A 220 -1.11 -8.09 -20.20
C CYS A 220 -1.95 -7.10 -19.39
N LEU A 221 -1.32 -6.01 -18.93
CA LEU A 221 -2.01 -5.01 -18.12
C LEU A 221 -3.14 -4.32 -18.90
N SER A 222 -2.92 -4.01 -20.18
CA SER A 222 -3.95 -3.40 -21.01
C SER A 222 -5.15 -4.33 -21.22
N ARG A 223 -4.91 -5.61 -21.52
CA ARG A 223 -6.00 -6.59 -21.68
C ARG A 223 -6.75 -6.80 -20.37
N PHE A 224 -6.03 -6.87 -19.25
CA PHE A 224 -6.64 -6.95 -17.92
C PHE A 224 -7.56 -5.75 -17.65
N ASN A 225 -7.12 -4.52 -17.97
CA ASN A 225 -7.93 -3.32 -17.81
C ASN A 225 -9.15 -3.30 -18.75
N GLN A 226 -9.01 -3.82 -19.97
CA GLN A 226 -10.13 -3.96 -20.90
C GLN A 226 -11.19 -4.94 -20.36
N ILE A 227 -10.78 -6.14 -19.96
CA ILE A 227 -11.67 -7.16 -19.37
C ILE A 227 -12.41 -6.58 -18.16
N LYS A 228 -11.68 -5.84 -17.33
CA LYS A 228 -12.24 -5.19 -16.14
C LYS A 228 -13.28 -4.13 -16.52
N LYS A 229 -12.99 -3.26 -17.48
CA LYS A 229 -13.91 -2.23 -17.96
C LYS A 229 -15.18 -2.84 -18.59
N ASP A 230 -15.02 -3.90 -19.38
CA ASP A 230 -16.14 -4.61 -20.00
C ASP A 230 -17.07 -5.18 -18.90
N TRP A 231 -16.48 -5.76 -17.85
CA TRP A 231 -17.24 -6.26 -16.69
C TRP A 231 -17.99 -5.15 -15.94
N GLU A 232 -17.36 -3.98 -15.75
CA GLU A 232 -18.01 -2.82 -15.14
C GLU A 232 -19.22 -2.33 -15.95
N GLN A 233 -19.06 -2.25 -17.27
CA GLN A 233 -20.12 -1.82 -18.16
C GLN A 233 -21.32 -2.78 -18.08
N GLU A 234 -21.06 -4.09 -18.11
CA GLU A 234 -22.11 -5.12 -17.98
C GLU A 234 -22.87 -4.99 -16.65
N VAL A 235 -22.14 -4.80 -15.54
CA VAL A 235 -22.74 -4.62 -14.20
C VAL A 235 -23.55 -3.33 -14.13
N GLY A 236 -23.07 -2.24 -14.74
CA GLY A 236 -23.77 -0.95 -14.80
C GLY A 236 -25.06 -1.00 -15.61
N GLU A 237 -25.11 -1.82 -16.67
CA GLU A 237 -26.29 -2.04 -17.50
C GLU A 237 -27.33 -2.99 -16.87
N GLY A 238 -27.09 -3.45 -15.63
CA GLY A 238 -27.98 -4.35 -14.91
C GLY A 238 -27.93 -5.80 -15.43
N ALA A 239 -26.95 -6.15 -16.26
CA ALA A 239 -26.74 -7.52 -16.68
C ALA A 239 -26.37 -8.39 -15.47
N THR A 240 -26.96 -9.58 -15.38
CA THR A 240 -26.65 -10.50 -14.29
C THR A 240 -25.23 -11.04 -14.49
N PRO A 241 -24.28 -10.75 -13.58
CA PRO A 241 -22.92 -11.22 -13.72
C PRO A 241 -22.92 -12.75 -13.65
N GLY A 242 -22.56 -13.42 -14.74
CA GLY A 242 -22.51 -14.89 -14.80
C GLY A 242 -23.44 -15.56 -15.82
N MET A 243 -24.27 -14.81 -16.56
CA MET A 243 -25.16 -15.44 -17.56
C MET A 243 -24.59 -15.56 -18.98
N ARG A 244 -23.40 -15.04 -19.35
CA ARG A 244 -22.83 -15.28 -20.71
C ARG A 244 -21.35 -14.91 -20.90
N ARG A 245 -20.70 -15.71 -21.76
CA ARG A 245 -19.31 -15.72 -22.29
C ARG A 245 -18.18 -16.01 -21.29
N GLU A 246 -17.49 -17.12 -21.52
CA GLU A 246 -16.10 -17.27 -21.07
C GLU A 246 -15.32 -16.05 -21.59
N VAL A 247 -14.96 -15.16 -20.68
CA VAL A 247 -14.12 -14.02 -21.02
C VAL A 247 -12.76 -14.58 -21.39
N ALA A 248 -12.33 -14.33 -22.62
CA ALA A 248 -11.02 -14.79 -23.05
C ALA A 248 -9.93 -14.13 -22.19
N ARG A 249 -9.05 -14.96 -21.63
CA ARG A 249 -7.98 -14.58 -20.70
C ARG A 249 -6.63 -14.43 -21.39
N GLU A 250 -6.58 -13.65 -22.47
CA GLU A 250 -5.30 -13.37 -23.17
C GLU A 250 -4.31 -12.61 -22.27
N ASP A 251 -4.80 -11.91 -21.25
CA ASP A 251 -4.00 -11.31 -20.18
C ASP A 251 -3.09 -12.34 -19.50
N VAL A 252 -3.60 -13.54 -19.21
CA VAL A 252 -2.83 -14.65 -18.64
C VAL A 252 -1.74 -15.12 -19.62
N THR A 253 -2.05 -15.20 -20.91
CA THR A 253 -1.06 -15.58 -21.94
C THR A 253 0.08 -14.58 -22.03
N TYR A 254 -0.23 -13.28 -22.01
CA TYR A 254 0.78 -12.22 -22.01
C TYR A 254 1.59 -12.19 -20.70
N PHE A 255 0.96 -12.45 -19.55
CA PHE A 255 1.65 -12.62 -18.27
C PHE A 255 2.74 -13.70 -18.37
N TRP A 256 2.39 -14.91 -18.84
CA TRP A 256 3.36 -16.01 -18.96
C TRP A 256 4.44 -15.77 -20.00
N LYS A 257 4.11 -15.08 -21.10
CA LYS A 257 5.11 -14.62 -22.10
C LYS A 257 6.11 -13.64 -21.48
N ALA A 258 5.65 -12.69 -20.66
CA ALA A 258 6.51 -11.74 -19.96
C ALA A 258 7.43 -12.47 -18.95
N CYS A 259 6.87 -13.33 -18.11
CA CYS A 259 7.63 -14.13 -17.15
C CYS A 259 8.68 -15.03 -17.82
N THR A 260 8.33 -15.65 -18.95
CA THR A 260 9.27 -16.47 -19.74
C THR A 260 10.42 -15.62 -20.29
N ALA A 261 10.11 -14.49 -20.90
CA ALA A 261 11.13 -13.60 -21.44
C ALA A 261 12.06 -13.03 -20.36
N LEU A 262 11.55 -12.73 -19.16
CA LEU A 262 12.38 -12.34 -18.01
C LEU A 262 13.30 -13.47 -17.53
N ARG A 263 12.78 -14.70 -17.47
CA ARG A 263 13.55 -15.89 -17.10
C ARG A 263 14.68 -16.15 -18.08
N ASP A 264 14.41 -16.00 -19.38
CA ASP A 264 15.39 -16.22 -20.45
C ASP A 264 16.48 -15.13 -20.43
N TRP A 265 16.11 -13.87 -20.09
CA TRP A 265 17.06 -12.76 -19.94
C TRP A 265 18.06 -12.96 -18.77
N ASN A 266 17.57 -13.32 -17.59
CA ASN A 266 18.36 -13.66 -16.38
C ASN A 266 19.47 -12.64 -15.98
N ARG A 267 19.36 -11.37 -16.35
CA ARG A 267 20.34 -10.31 -16.02
C ARG A 267 19.65 -9.08 -15.40
N PRO A 268 20.34 -8.27 -14.58
CA PRO A 268 19.80 -7.01 -14.09
C PRO A 268 19.58 -6.02 -15.24
N SER A 269 18.39 -5.43 -15.31
CA SER A 269 18.02 -4.43 -16.32
C SER A 269 16.90 -3.52 -15.81
N ILE A 270 16.93 -2.25 -16.22
CA ILE A 270 15.84 -1.29 -15.97
C ILE A 270 14.56 -1.71 -16.69
N PHE A 271 14.63 -2.34 -17.88
CA PHE A 271 13.45 -2.88 -18.56
C PHE A 271 12.84 -4.05 -17.79
N ALA A 272 13.66 -4.90 -17.16
CA ALA A 272 13.17 -5.97 -16.29
C ALA A 272 12.44 -5.40 -15.07
N MET A 273 12.97 -4.32 -14.46
CA MET A 273 12.30 -3.59 -13.38
C MET A 273 10.94 -3.02 -13.83
N TRP A 274 10.88 -2.35 -14.98
CA TRP A 274 9.61 -1.86 -15.54
C TRP A 274 8.62 -2.97 -15.86
N THR A 275 9.10 -4.11 -16.36
CA THR A 275 8.27 -5.28 -16.61
C THR A 275 7.63 -5.76 -15.32
N LEU A 276 8.42 -5.97 -14.27
CA LEU A 276 7.93 -6.42 -12.96
C LEU A 276 6.98 -5.40 -12.33
N PHE A 277 7.29 -4.11 -12.46
CA PHE A 277 6.40 -3.03 -12.05
C PHE A 277 5.02 -3.13 -12.71
N CYS A 278 4.94 -3.49 -14.01
CA CYS A 278 3.66 -3.69 -14.69
C CYS A 278 2.92 -4.98 -14.24
N LEU A 279 3.66 -6.05 -13.92
CA LEU A 279 3.08 -7.34 -13.56
C LEU A 279 2.60 -7.40 -12.10
N VAL A 280 3.19 -6.62 -11.19
CA VAL A 280 2.79 -6.60 -9.77
C VAL A 280 1.30 -6.26 -9.59
N PRO A 281 0.76 -5.15 -10.13
CA PRO A 281 -0.68 -4.84 -10.06
C PRO A 281 -1.58 -5.95 -10.58
N TYR A 282 -1.17 -6.56 -11.69
CA TYR A 282 -1.90 -7.67 -12.29
C TYR A 282 -1.99 -8.85 -11.32
N THR A 283 -0.90 -9.23 -10.65
CA THR A 283 -0.93 -10.29 -9.64
C THR A 283 -1.76 -9.94 -8.41
N ILE A 284 -2.03 -8.66 -8.13
CA ILE A 284 -2.91 -8.31 -7.02
C ILE A 284 -4.38 -8.62 -7.34
N GLY A 285 -4.84 -8.29 -8.55
CA GLY A 285 -6.22 -8.56 -8.97
C GLY A 285 -6.45 -10.02 -9.42
N SER A 286 -5.50 -10.57 -10.16
CA SER A 286 -5.65 -11.85 -10.87
C SER A 286 -4.83 -13.00 -10.28
N GLY A 287 -3.76 -12.69 -9.52
CA GLY A 287 -2.86 -13.69 -8.94
C GLY A 287 -3.02 -13.88 -7.44
N THR A 288 -2.20 -14.73 -6.84
CA THR A 288 -2.19 -15.08 -5.41
C THR A 288 -1.13 -14.30 -4.63
N PRO A 289 -1.16 -14.33 -3.28
CA PRO A 289 -0.07 -13.77 -2.47
C PRO A 289 1.30 -14.37 -2.82
N SER A 290 1.35 -15.67 -3.13
CA SER A 290 2.57 -16.40 -3.49
C SER A 290 3.10 -15.99 -4.87
N GLU A 291 2.21 -15.83 -5.86
CA GLU A 291 2.59 -15.37 -7.20
C GLU A 291 3.11 -13.92 -7.17
N MET A 292 2.46 -13.03 -6.41
CA MET A 292 2.95 -11.67 -6.19
C MET A 292 4.31 -11.67 -5.48
N ARG A 293 4.49 -12.54 -4.47
CA ARG A 293 5.75 -12.69 -3.75
C ARG A 293 6.89 -13.12 -4.69
N ALA A 294 6.66 -14.07 -5.58
CA ALA A 294 7.68 -14.50 -6.55
C ALA A 294 8.16 -13.34 -7.45
N LEU A 295 7.24 -12.49 -7.92
CA LEU A 295 7.60 -11.28 -8.68
C LEU A 295 8.36 -10.26 -7.83
N LEU A 296 7.96 -10.06 -6.57
CA LEU A 296 8.66 -9.14 -5.66
C LEU A 296 10.06 -9.64 -5.29
N GLU A 297 10.24 -10.94 -5.09
CA GLU A 297 11.57 -11.55 -4.87
C GLU A 297 12.46 -11.37 -6.11
N GLN A 298 11.89 -11.48 -7.32
CA GLN A 298 12.62 -11.15 -8.53
C GLN A 298 12.96 -9.65 -8.62
N THR A 299 12.03 -8.77 -8.25
CA THR A 299 12.22 -7.31 -8.25
C THR A 299 13.28 -6.90 -7.22
N ALA A 300 13.28 -7.53 -6.05
CA ALA A 300 14.29 -7.35 -5.01
C ALA A 300 15.67 -7.74 -5.53
N ARG A 301 15.82 -8.91 -6.18
CA ARG A 301 17.09 -9.32 -6.80
C ARG A 301 17.61 -8.31 -7.80
N HIS A 302 16.75 -7.83 -8.71
CA HIS A 302 17.14 -6.79 -9.68
C HIS A 302 17.51 -5.47 -8.99
N SER A 303 16.72 -5.02 -8.01
CA SER A 303 16.99 -3.81 -7.22
C SER A 303 18.32 -3.89 -6.46
N THR A 304 18.66 -5.05 -5.92
CA THR A 304 19.93 -5.28 -5.23
C THR A 304 21.11 -5.28 -6.20
N GLN A 305 21.00 -6.01 -7.31
CA GLN A 305 22.07 -6.09 -8.32
C GLN A 305 22.33 -4.77 -9.05
N LEU A 306 21.28 -3.97 -9.28
CA LEU A 306 21.38 -2.63 -9.86
C LEU A 306 21.81 -1.56 -8.83
N GLY A 307 21.85 -1.92 -7.54
CA GLY A 307 22.18 -1.00 -6.44
C GLY A 307 21.12 0.08 -6.18
N LEU A 308 19.86 -0.14 -6.56
CA LEU A 308 18.81 0.88 -6.44
C LEU A 308 18.42 1.18 -4.97
N HIS A 309 18.64 0.22 -4.09
CA HIS A 309 18.46 0.35 -2.64
C HIS A 309 19.56 1.16 -1.94
N LYS A 310 20.61 1.55 -2.70
CA LYS A 310 21.78 2.30 -2.24
C LYS A 310 21.79 3.72 -2.81
N GLU A 311 21.76 4.76 -1.99
CA GLU A 311 21.75 6.16 -2.43
C GLU A 311 22.95 6.48 -3.34
N ALA A 312 24.15 6.00 -2.97
CA ALA A 312 25.37 6.22 -3.74
C ALA A 312 25.32 5.64 -5.16
N THR A 313 24.64 4.51 -5.36
CA THR A 313 24.52 3.86 -6.68
C THR A 313 23.30 4.38 -7.44
N ALA A 314 22.15 4.55 -6.76
CA ALA A 314 20.92 5.06 -7.35
C ALA A 314 21.10 6.47 -7.95
N SER A 315 21.92 7.31 -7.33
CA SER A 315 22.22 8.67 -7.82
C SER A 315 23.05 8.72 -9.11
N LEU A 316 23.63 7.60 -9.56
CA LEU A 316 24.39 7.51 -10.82
C LEU A 316 23.51 7.32 -12.05
N TYR A 317 22.26 6.90 -11.87
CA TYR A 317 21.31 6.70 -12.96
C TYR A 317 20.79 8.04 -13.48
N ALA A 318 20.45 8.06 -14.77
CA ALA A 318 19.95 9.26 -15.39
C ALA A 318 18.50 9.55 -14.91
N PRO A 319 18.11 10.83 -14.74
CA PRO A 319 16.78 11.16 -14.23
C PRO A 319 15.61 10.58 -15.04
N HIS A 320 15.78 10.40 -16.35
CA HIS A 320 14.76 9.85 -17.24
C HIS A 320 14.53 8.34 -17.05
N GLU A 321 15.44 7.63 -16.38
CA GLU A 321 15.28 6.21 -16.05
C GLU A 321 14.36 6.01 -14.82
N GLN A 322 14.08 7.09 -14.07
CA GLN A 322 13.15 7.12 -12.94
C GLN A 322 13.41 6.00 -11.89
N VAL A 323 14.66 5.65 -11.64
CA VAL A 323 15.00 4.51 -10.77
C VAL A 323 14.53 4.68 -9.32
N GLY A 324 14.48 5.91 -8.82
CA GLY A 324 13.93 6.21 -7.50
C GLY A 324 12.43 5.86 -7.42
N LEU A 325 11.67 6.16 -8.48
CA LEU A 325 10.26 5.81 -8.56
C LEU A 325 10.07 4.29 -8.61
N LEU A 326 10.86 3.58 -9.43
CA LEU A 326 10.83 2.12 -9.50
C LEU A 326 11.14 1.47 -8.13
N PHE A 327 12.14 2.00 -7.42
CA PHE A 327 12.50 1.47 -6.11
C PHE A 327 11.43 1.77 -5.06
N SER A 328 10.92 2.99 -4.98
CA SER A 328 9.77 3.33 -4.14
C SER A 328 8.57 2.45 -4.45
N ALA A 329 8.39 2.10 -5.73
CA ALA A 329 7.28 1.28 -6.17
C ALA A 329 7.34 -0.15 -5.64
N PHE A 330 8.50 -0.75 -5.83
CA PHE A 330 8.86 -2.04 -5.30
C PHE A 330 8.70 -2.06 -3.78
N TYR A 331 9.35 -1.11 -3.09
CA TYR A 331 9.35 -1.03 -1.64
C TYR A 331 7.95 -1.00 -1.06
N TYR A 332 7.09 -0.12 -1.60
CA TYR A 332 5.72 -0.01 -1.14
C TYR A 332 4.97 -1.33 -1.33
N SER A 333 5.09 -1.94 -2.51
CA SER A 333 4.40 -3.19 -2.85
C SER A 333 4.85 -4.35 -1.97
N ASP A 334 6.14 -4.40 -1.65
CA ASP A 334 6.74 -5.40 -0.77
C ASP A 334 6.28 -5.26 0.67
N ILE A 335 6.35 -4.04 1.24
CA ILE A 335 5.87 -3.74 2.59
C ILE A 335 4.37 -4.00 2.71
N PHE A 336 3.60 -3.61 1.70
CA PHE A 336 2.16 -3.87 1.63
C PHE A 336 1.88 -5.38 1.69
N ARG A 337 2.50 -6.18 0.81
CA ARG A 337 2.34 -7.64 0.79
C ARG A 337 2.79 -8.27 2.12
N ALA A 338 3.95 -7.88 2.63
CA ALA A 338 4.49 -8.38 3.89
C ALA A 338 3.52 -8.15 5.05
N SER A 339 2.94 -6.95 5.16
CA SER A 339 1.98 -6.58 6.21
C SER A 339 0.67 -7.38 6.19
N LEU A 340 0.38 -8.09 5.10
CA LEU A 340 -0.83 -8.89 4.92
C LEU A 340 -0.59 -10.40 5.02
N THR A 341 0.67 -10.82 5.18
CA THR A 341 1.05 -12.23 5.08
C THR A 341 2.05 -12.61 6.18
N ASP A 342 3.34 -12.58 5.88
CA ASP A 342 4.41 -13.16 6.72
C ASP A 342 5.20 -12.13 7.54
N LEU A 343 4.90 -10.84 7.38
CA LEU A 343 5.67 -9.72 7.94
C LEU A 343 7.16 -9.71 7.56
N LYS A 344 7.52 -10.33 6.43
CA LYS A 344 8.91 -10.44 5.97
C LYS A 344 9.09 -9.74 4.61
N PRO A 345 9.53 -8.48 4.59
CA PRO A 345 9.93 -7.82 3.34
C PRO A 345 11.02 -8.60 2.61
N CYS A 346 11.05 -8.51 1.28
CA CYS A 346 12.04 -9.15 0.42
C CYS A 346 13.45 -8.56 0.61
N ILE A 347 13.55 -7.25 0.87
CA ILE A 347 14.82 -6.60 1.25
C ILE A 347 14.71 -6.15 2.71
N PRO A 348 15.62 -6.59 3.61
CA PRO A 348 15.64 -6.12 4.98
C PRO A 348 15.75 -4.59 5.06
N LEU A 349 14.93 -3.98 5.92
CA LEU A 349 14.88 -2.52 6.05
C LEU A 349 16.20 -1.90 6.56
N SER A 350 17.07 -2.70 7.18
CA SER A 350 18.43 -2.32 7.57
C SER A 350 19.39 -2.19 6.39
N GLU A 351 19.10 -2.81 5.25
CA GLU A 351 19.95 -2.79 4.06
C GLU A 351 19.64 -1.61 3.13
N ILE A 352 18.50 -0.95 3.32
CA ILE A 352 18.04 0.18 2.50
C ILE A 352 18.57 1.48 3.11
N ASP A 353 19.35 2.24 2.35
CA ASP A 353 19.82 3.58 2.76
C ASP A 353 19.31 4.72 1.87
N VAL A 354 18.71 4.41 0.72
CA VAL A 354 17.92 5.37 -0.05
C VAL A 354 16.59 5.64 0.66
N ASP A 355 16.10 6.87 0.63
CA ASP A 355 14.74 7.18 1.08
C ASP A 355 13.74 6.46 0.14
N PRO A 356 13.03 5.42 0.62
CA PRO A 356 12.12 4.68 -0.23
C PRO A 356 10.78 5.39 -0.36
N THR A 357 10.56 6.50 0.38
CA THR A 357 9.30 7.22 0.30
C THR A 357 9.15 7.82 -1.10
N PRO A 358 8.02 7.54 -1.77
CA PRO A 358 7.81 8.11 -3.08
C PRO A 358 7.75 9.64 -2.97
N PRO A 359 8.25 10.36 -3.99
CA PRO A 359 8.12 11.80 -4.08
C PRO A 359 6.73 12.30 -3.65
N PRO A 360 6.60 13.41 -2.92
CA PRO A 360 5.32 13.91 -2.41
C PRO A 360 4.24 14.11 -3.47
N GLN A 361 4.63 14.26 -4.74
CA GLN A 361 3.72 14.40 -5.88
C GLN A 361 3.06 13.07 -6.31
N LEU A 362 3.54 11.92 -5.80
CA LEU A 362 3.07 10.60 -6.21
C LEU A 362 2.07 10.02 -5.20
N ILE A 363 2.35 10.18 -3.91
CA ILE A 363 1.50 9.61 -2.87
C ILE A 363 1.09 10.74 -1.92
N PRO A 364 -0.23 10.92 -1.68
CA PRO A 364 -0.71 11.87 -0.69
C PRO A 364 0.00 11.66 0.64
N HIS A 365 0.36 12.76 1.30
CA HIS A 365 1.15 12.73 2.53
C HIS A 365 0.59 11.77 3.58
N CYS A 366 -0.74 11.69 3.74
CA CYS A 366 -1.39 10.78 4.68
C CYS A 366 -1.07 9.29 4.42
N LEU A 367 -1.04 8.88 3.15
CA LEU A 367 -0.76 7.51 2.76
C LEU A 367 0.74 7.19 2.82
N ALA A 368 1.59 8.16 2.45
CA ALA A 368 3.03 8.04 2.62
C ALA A 368 3.39 7.84 4.11
N ARG A 369 2.74 8.59 5.02
CA ARG A 369 2.90 8.44 6.47
C ARG A 369 2.44 7.06 6.97
N ALA A 370 1.29 6.56 6.52
CA ALA A 370 0.82 5.23 6.89
C ALA A 370 1.80 4.12 6.42
N SER A 371 2.34 4.24 5.20
CA SER A 371 3.36 3.32 4.69
C SER A 371 4.66 3.40 5.47
N TYR A 372 5.11 4.60 5.86
CA TYR A 372 6.26 4.78 6.75
C TYR A 372 6.07 4.05 8.09
N HIS A 373 4.91 4.20 8.71
CA HIS A 373 4.60 3.51 9.98
C HIS A 373 4.56 2.00 9.82
N THR A 374 4.05 1.51 8.69
CA THR A 374 4.06 0.07 8.36
C THR A 374 5.48 -0.44 8.26
N ALA A 375 6.33 0.24 7.49
CA ALA A 375 7.73 -0.13 7.39
C ALA A 375 8.45 -0.10 8.74
N LYS A 376 8.26 0.96 9.52
CA LYS A 376 8.86 1.06 10.86
C LYS A 376 8.44 -0.10 11.75
N TYR A 377 7.14 -0.43 11.79
CA TYR A 377 6.66 -1.58 12.55
C TYR A 377 7.30 -2.90 12.10
N LEU A 378 7.39 -3.14 10.78
CA LEU A 378 8.05 -4.35 10.26
C LEU A 378 9.54 -4.40 10.62
N LYS A 379 10.24 -3.24 10.63
CA LYS A 379 11.63 -3.15 11.06
C LYS A 379 11.77 -3.55 12.53
N ASP A 380 10.99 -2.92 13.40
CA ASP A 380 11.00 -3.17 14.84
C ASP A 380 10.59 -4.62 15.15
N TYR A 381 9.64 -5.19 14.40
CA TYR A 381 9.20 -6.58 14.57
C TYR A 381 10.28 -7.59 14.22
N ALA A 382 11.04 -7.33 13.15
CA ALA A 382 12.14 -8.17 12.68
C ALA A 382 13.42 -8.03 13.53
N ASP A 383 13.54 -6.96 14.32
CA ASP A 383 14.68 -6.71 15.20
C ASP A 383 14.55 -7.55 16.50
N PRO A 384 15.49 -8.48 16.77
CA PRO A 384 15.46 -9.30 17.98
C PRO A 384 15.67 -8.47 19.25
N ASP A 385 16.31 -7.30 19.15
CA ASP A 385 16.59 -6.43 20.30
C ASP A 385 15.39 -5.55 20.68
N VAL A 386 14.36 -5.50 19.82
CA VAL A 386 13.13 -4.73 20.07
C VAL A 386 12.01 -5.67 20.48
N ASP A 387 11.56 -5.59 21.73
CA ASP A 387 10.38 -6.30 22.19
C ASP A 387 9.09 -5.53 21.87
N THR A 388 8.49 -5.89 20.74
CA THR A 388 7.22 -5.33 20.25
C THR A 388 6.01 -5.70 21.11
N THR A 389 6.18 -6.57 22.10
CA THR A 389 5.09 -7.04 22.98
C THR A 389 5.00 -6.28 24.32
N THR A 390 5.92 -5.35 24.57
CA THR A 390 5.89 -4.54 25.80
C THR A 390 4.79 -3.48 25.77
N GLU A 391 4.17 -3.23 26.94
CA GLU A 391 3.17 -2.16 27.11
C GLU A 391 3.73 -0.78 26.71
N GLU A 392 5.01 -0.53 27.02
CA GLU A 392 5.71 0.69 26.64
C GLU A 392 5.81 0.84 25.11
N TYR A 393 6.21 -0.23 24.40
CA TYR A 393 6.29 -0.21 22.93
C TYR A 393 4.91 0.06 22.31
N ILE A 394 3.88 -0.66 22.75
CA ILE A 394 2.50 -0.52 22.25
C ILE A 394 2.01 0.91 22.44
N THR A 395 2.10 1.43 23.66
CA THR A 395 1.60 2.76 24.02
C THR A 395 2.35 3.86 23.27
N SER A 396 3.69 3.77 23.20
CA SER A 396 4.54 4.72 22.47
C SER A 396 4.27 4.71 20.97
N THR A 397 4.10 3.52 20.39
CA THR A 397 3.83 3.33 18.96
C THR A 397 2.44 3.83 18.58
N GLU A 398 1.40 3.41 19.29
CA GLU A 398 0.02 3.86 19.02
C GLU A 398 -0.11 5.37 19.21
N SER A 399 0.51 5.96 20.25
CA SER A 399 0.46 7.41 20.47
C SER A 399 0.98 8.22 19.28
N ARG A 400 2.03 7.72 18.60
CA ARG A 400 2.57 8.36 17.39
C ARG A 400 1.60 8.24 16.21
N TRP A 401 1.04 7.05 16.00
CA TRP A 401 0.07 6.82 14.91
C TRP A 401 -1.21 7.62 15.09
N MET A 402 -1.71 7.71 16.32
CA MET A 402 -2.92 8.44 16.66
C MET A 402 -2.78 9.95 16.44
N GLY A 403 -1.58 10.51 16.60
CA GLY A 403 -1.30 11.90 16.24
C GLY A 403 -1.58 12.19 14.77
N ASP A 404 -1.05 11.34 13.88
CA ASP A 404 -1.25 11.47 12.44
C ASP A 404 -2.69 11.14 12.02
N LEU A 405 -3.30 10.09 12.61
CA LEU A 405 -4.69 9.72 12.33
C LEU A 405 -5.67 10.81 12.78
N LYS A 406 -5.40 11.48 13.91
CA LYS A 406 -6.16 12.64 14.38
C LYS A 406 -6.04 13.81 13.41
N ALA A 407 -4.83 14.09 12.92
CA ALA A 407 -4.59 15.12 11.92
C ALA A 407 -5.32 14.80 10.60
N LEU A 408 -5.37 13.53 10.21
CA LEU A 408 -6.12 13.07 9.04
C LEU A 408 -7.64 13.28 9.19
N ARG A 409 -8.21 12.87 10.33
CA ARG A 409 -9.67 12.93 10.57
C ARG A 409 -10.21 14.32 10.82
N HIS A 410 -9.41 15.19 11.43
CA HIS A 410 -9.82 16.54 11.81
C HIS A 410 -9.14 17.64 10.99
N GLY A 411 -8.26 17.26 10.08
CA GLY A 411 -7.65 18.17 9.13
C GLY A 411 -8.71 18.74 8.19
N LYS A 412 -8.67 20.05 7.97
CA LYS A 412 -9.51 20.74 6.97
C LYS A 412 -8.85 20.76 5.60
N ASP A 413 -8.13 19.71 5.23
CA ASP A 413 -7.50 19.64 3.91
C ASP A 413 -8.55 19.26 2.87
N GLU A 414 -9.35 20.24 2.46
CA GLU A 414 -10.41 20.10 1.46
C GLU A 414 -9.86 19.66 0.09
N CYS A 415 -8.55 19.77 -0.13
CA CYS A 415 -7.89 19.36 -1.36
C CYS A 415 -7.64 17.85 -1.46
N THR A 416 -7.57 17.11 -0.34
CA THR A 416 -7.29 15.66 -0.41
C THR A 416 -8.57 14.88 -0.75
N PRO A 417 -8.60 14.10 -1.85
CA PRO A 417 -9.76 13.30 -2.21
C PRO A 417 -10.20 12.35 -1.09
N ARG A 418 -11.51 12.23 -0.87
CA ARG A 418 -12.09 11.39 0.19
C ARG A 418 -11.62 9.93 0.13
N SER A 419 -11.42 9.39 -1.07
CA SER A 419 -10.86 8.05 -1.28
C SER A 419 -9.50 7.86 -0.61
N LEU A 420 -8.62 8.84 -0.73
CA LEU A 420 -7.26 8.80 -0.20
C LEU A 420 -7.26 8.88 1.33
N VAL A 421 -8.16 9.71 1.89
CA VAL A 421 -8.40 9.75 3.33
C VAL A 421 -8.89 8.39 3.84
N ALA A 422 -9.90 7.81 3.18
CA ALA A 422 -10.45 6.51 3.52
C ALA A 422 -9.38 5.40 3.49
N TRP A 423 -8.55 5.35 2.46
CA TRP A 423 -7.44 4.40 2.38
C TRP A 423 -6.37 4.60 3.45
N ALA A 424 -6.08 5.85 3.83
CA ALA A 424 -5.14 6.11 4.91
C ALA A 424 -5.70 5.66 6.26
N GLU A 425 -6.96 5.99 6.57
CA GLU A 425 -7.65 5.51 7.77
C GLU A 425 -7.72 3.98 7.83
N PHE A 426 -7.95 3.34 6.67
CA PHE A 426 -7.92 1.90 6.52
C PHE A 426 -6.57 1.33 6.98
N ARG A 427 -5.46 1.89 6.48
CA ARG A 427 -4.09 1.42 6.80
C ARG A 427 -3.74 1.63 8.26
N TYR A 428 -4.13 2.76 8.86
CA TYR A 428 -3.93 2.96 10.30
C TYR A 428 -4.71 1.95 11.13
N SER A 429 -5.94 1.63 10.75
CA SER A 429 -6.75 0.60 11.42
C SER A 429 -6.11 -0.79 11.28
N TRP A 430 -5.58 -1.11 10.10
CA TRP A 430 -4.83 -2.35 9.88
C TRP A 430 -3.57 -2.44 10.75
N LEU A 431 -2.80 -1.35 10.87
CA LEU A 431 -1.63 -1.31 11.75
C LEU A 431 -1.98 -1.55 13.22
N ARG A 432 -3.13 -1.05 13.70
CA ARG A 432 -3.61 -1.33 15.05
C ARG A 432 -3.92 -2.82 15.23
N ILE A 433 -4.48 -3.49 14.23
CA ILE A 433 -4.67 -4.95 14.27
C ILE A 433 -3.33 -5.66 14.43
N LEU A 434 -2.33 -5.32 13.62
CA LEU A 434 -0.99 -5.94 13.71
C LEU A 434 -0.32 -5.68 15.07
N LEU A 435 -0.44 -4.46 15.61
CA LEU A 435 0.12 -4.08 16.89
C LEU A 435 -0.49 -4.86 18.07
N TYR A 436 -1.82 -5.06 18.05
CA TYR A 436 -2.55 -5.65 19.18
C TYR A 436 -2.77 -7.16 19.07
N ALA A 437 -2.70 -7.75 17.88
CA ALA A 437 -2.93 -9.18 17.67
C ALA A 437 -2.04 -10.11 18.52
N PRO A 438 -0.74 -9.81 18.77
CA PRO A 438 0.09 -10.61 19.69
C PRO A 438 -0.43 -10.67 21.14
N HIS A 439 -1.35 -9.78 21.51
CA HIS A 439 -1.85 -9.61 22.87
C HIS A 439 -3.21 -10.24 23.12
N LEU A 440 -3.83 -10.88 22.12
CA LEU A 440 -5.15 -11.50 22.23
C LEU A 440 -5.25 -12.52 23.38
N THR A 441 -4.16 -13.23 23.67
CA THR A 441 -4.09 -14.20 24.78
C THR A 441 -3.25 -13.71 25.96
N HIS A 442 -2.82 -12.44 25.98
CA HIS A 442 -1.95 -11.93 27.03
C HIS A 442 -2.72 -11.69 28.32
N ALA A 443 -2.25 -12.23 29.45
CA ALA A 443 -2.96 -12.25 30.73
C ALA A 443 -3.45 -10.87 31.22
N ARG A 444 -2.69 -9.80 30.93
CA ARG A 444 -3.03 -8.43 31.37
C ARG A 444 -3.52 -7.52 30.25
N LEU A 445 -3.13 -7.80 29.00
CA LEU A 445 -3.33 -6.89 27.87
C LEU A 445 -4.47 -7.34 26.96
N ALA A 446 -4.98 -8.57 27.14
CA ALA A 446 -6.04 -9.11 26.30
C ALA A 446 -7.27 -8.20 26.25
N ALA A 447 -7.76 -7.69 27.38
CA ALA A 447 -8.95 -6.81 27.40
C ALA A 447 -8.73 -5.55 26.53
N GLN A 448 -7.59 -4.87 26.70
CA GLN A 448 -7.24 -3.72 25.88
C GLN A 448 -7.07 -4.09 24.39
N ALA A 449 -6.43 -5.23 24.11
CA ALA A 449 -6.21 -5.71 22.75
C ALA A 449 -7.53 -5.99 22.03
N HIS A 450 -8.47 -6.71 22.66
CA HIS A 450 -9.79 -6.97 22.09
C HIS A 450 -10.54 -5.67 21.80
N SER A 451 -10.51 -4.69 22.71
CA SER A 451 -11.17 -3.40 22.50
C SER A 451 -10.56 -2.57 21.37
N ALA A 452 -9.22 -2.51 21.32
CA ALA A 452 -8.51 -1.81 20.25
C ALA A 452 -8.77 -2.44 18.87
N ILE A 453 -8.76 -3.77 18.82
CA ILE A 453 -9.01 -4.58 17.62
C ILE A 453 -10.47 -4.46 17.18
N ALA A 454 -11.44 -4.59 18.09
CA ALA A 454 -12.86 -4.42 17.79
C ALA A 454 -13.13 -3.08 17.12
N ARG A 455 -12.58 -1.99 17.67
CA ARG A 455 -12.68 -0.65 17.07
C ARG A 455 -12.03 -0.56 15.69
N ALA A 456 -10.87 -1.20 15.50
CA ALA A 456 -10.17 -1.20 14.21
C ALA A 456 -10.95 -1.97 13.14
N ILE A 457 -11.53 -3.12 13.48
CA ILE A 457 -12.38 -3.91 12.57
C ILE A 457 -13.62 -3.12 12.18
N THR A 458 -14.32 -2.53 13.15
CA THR A 458 -15.50 -1.70 12.88
C THR A 458 -15.14 -0.58 11.90
N GLN A 459 -14.02 0.12 12.10
CA GLN A 459 -13.56 1.17 11.17
C GLN A 459 -13.27 0.62 9.77
N ILE A 460 -12.53 -0.49 9.65
CA ILE A 460 -12.23 -1.12 8.36
C ILE A 460 -13.53 -1.50 7.63
N LEU A 461 -14.46 -2.17 8.31
CA LEU A 461 -15.70 -2.63 7.72
C LEU A 461 -16.59 -1.47 7.28
N HIS A 462 -16.62 -0.34 8.00
CA HIS A 462 -17.39 0.84 7.58
C HIS A 462 -16.73 1.62 6.43
N ILE A 463 -15.40 1.57 6.30
CA ILE A 463 -14.68 2.18 5.17
C ILE A 463 -14.97 1.44 3.85
N TYR A 464 -15.17 0.12 3.89
CA TYR A 464 -15.44 -0.66 2.67
C TYR A 464 -16.67 -0.16 1.88
N PRO A 465 -17.87 0.02 2.48
CA PRO A 465 -19.03 0.64 1.81
C PRO A 465 -18.74 2.02 1.23
N GLU A 466 -17.98 2.88 1.93
CA GLU A 466 -17.57 4.18 1.40
C GLU A 466 -16.78 3.98 0.11
N LEU A 467 -15.73 3.15 0.14
CA LEU A 467 -14.89 2.86 -1.03
C LEU A 467 -15.67 2.20 -2.17
N VAL A 468 -16.65 1.35 -1.88
CA VAL A 468 -17.54 0.77 -2.90
C VAL A 468 -18.41 1.87 -3.54
N ALA A 469 -19.00 2.76 -2.74
CA ALA A 469 -19.88 3.82 -3.21
C ALA A 469 -19.14 4.80 -4.15
N ILE A 470 -17.88 5.11 -3.84
CA ILE A 470 -17.03 5.95 -4.70
C ILE A 470 -16.18 5.15 -5.70
N ARG A 471 -16.50 3.87 -5.91
CA ARG A 471 -15.95 3.08 -7.03
C ARG A 471 -14.42 2.90 -6.94
N GLN A 472 -13.94 2.78 -5.70
CA GLN A 472 -12.53 2.67 -5.31
C GLN A 472 -12.11 1.27 -4.86
N LEU A 473 -13.07 0.36 -4.69
CA LEU A 473 -12.80 -0.97 -4.16
C LEU A 473 -12.86 -2.03 -5.26
N ASN A 474 -11.70 -2.62 -5.54
CA ASN A 474 -11.55 -3.69 -6.52
C ASN A 474 -11.44 -5.05 -5.83
N PRO A 475 -12.11 -6.09 -6.35
CA PRO A 475 -11.89 -7.46 -5.91
C PRO A 475 -10.42 -7.86 -6.11
N SER A 476 -9.74 -8.18 -5.02
CA SER A 476 -8.32 -8.55 -5.05
C SER A 476 -7.97 -9.37 -3.81
N TRP A 477 -6.91 -10.16 -3.90
CA TRP A 477 -6.49 -11.01 -2.79
C TRP A 477 -6.22 -10.23 -1.49
N PRO A 478 -5.66 -8.98 -1.51
CA PRO A 478 -5.44 -8.22 -0.28
C PRO A 478 -6.73 -7.89 0.46
N GLN A 479 -7.80 -7.55 -0.27
CA GLN A 479 -9.08 -7.23 0.34
C GLN A 479 -9.71 -8.49 0.94
N ILE A 480 -9.61 -9.63 0.23
CA ILE A 480 -10.07 -10.92 0.75
C ILE A 480 -9.31 -11.30 2.02
N GLN A 481 -7.98 -11.20 2.02
CA GLN A 481 -7.15 -11.47 3.19
C GLN A 481 -7.56 -10.60 4.39
N ARG A 482 -7.78 -9.30 4.17
CA ARG A 482 -8.25 -8.38 5.21
C ARG A 482 -9.64 -8.72 5.73
N LEU A 483 -10.59 -9.01 4.84
CA LEU A 483 -11.95 -9.40 5.20
C LEU A 483 -11.95 -10.68 6.03
N VAL A 484 -11.15 -11.67 5.63
CA VAL A 484 -10.99 -12.92 6.37
C VAL A 484 -10.39 -12.67 7.75
N VAL A 485 -9.32 -11.91 7.86
CA VAL A 485 -8.70 -11.57 9.17
C VAL A 485 -9.68 -10.76 10.04
N CYS A 486 -10.42 -9.80 9.47
CA CYS A 486 -11.46 -9.08 10.21
C CYS A 486 -12.55 -10.04 10.71
N GLY A 487 -13.05 -10.95 9.87
CA GLY A 487 -14.04 -11.95 10.27
C GLY A 487 -13.53 -12.89 11.37
N GLN A 488 -12.28 -13.34 11.26
CA GLN A 488 -11.61 -14.16 12.28
C GLN A 488 -11.52 -13.42 13.62
N LEU A 489 -11.14 -12.14 13.60
CA LEU A 489 -11.06 -11.34 14.82
C LEU A 489 -12.44 -10.98 15.38
N LEU A 490 -13.49 -10.86 14.56
CA LEU A 490 -14.87 -10.70 15.06
C LEU A 490 -15.30 -11.90 15.91
N ILE A 491 -14.93 -13.12 15.51
CA ILE A 491 -15.17 -14.34 16.30
C ILE A 491 -14.52 -14.20 17.68
N LEU A 492 -13.24 -13.80 17.71
CA LEU A 492 -12.48 -13.67 18.96
C LEU A 492 -13.00 -12.53 19.86
N CYS A 493 -13.30 -11.36 19.29
CA CYS A 493 -13.85 -10.21 20.02
C CYS A 493 -15.27 -10.47 20.56
N TYR A 494 -16.09 -11.26 19.86
CA TYR A 494 -17.40 -11.64 20.39
C TYR A 494 -17.29 -12.68 21.50
N GLU A 495 -16.45 -13.71 21.33
CA GLU A 495 -16.17 -14.71 22.37
C GLU A 495 -15.61 -14.07 23.65
N SER A 496 -14.79 -13.02 23.52
CA SER A 496 -14.24 -12.27 24.66
C SER A 496 -15.26 -11.34 25.34
N GLY A 497 -16.47 -11.19 24.79
CA GLY A 497 -17.51 -10.29 25.30
C GLY A 497 -17.28 -8.80 25.01
N GLU A 498 -16.37 -8.45 24.09
CA GLU A 498 -16.10 -7.05 23.73
C GLU A 498 -17.23 -6.46 22.87
N LEU A 499 -17.82 -7.28 21.98
CA LEU A 499 -18.87 -6.85 21.06
C LEU A 499 -20.25 -7.26 21.54
N ARG A 500 -21.23 -6.36 21.36
CA ARG A 500 -22.65 -6.67 21.64
C ARG A 500 -23.26 -7.50 20.51
N ARG A 501 -24.27 -8.30 20.83
CA ARG A 501 -25.03 -9.14 19.87
C ARG A 501 -25.44 -8.42 18.57
N CYS A 502 -26.07 -7.26 18.69
CA CYS A 502 -26.55 -6.48 17.53
C CYS A 502 -25.39 -5.92 16.68
N GLU A 503 -24.34 -5.45 17.35
CA GLU A 503 -23.12 -4.96 16.68
C GLU A 503 -22.43 -6.09 15.92
N SER A 504 -22.24 -7.26 16.55
CA SER A 504 -21.66 -8.42 15.89
C SER A 504 -22.50 -8.95 14.74
N GLN A 505 -23.82 -9.02 14.86
CA GLN A 505 -24.71 -9.38 13.75
C GLN A 505 -24.48 -8.47 12.54
N THR A 506 -24.42 -7.16 12.77
CA THR A 506 -24.17 -6.17 11.72
C THR A 506 -22.80 -6.38 11.08
N LEU A 507 -21.73 -6.50 11.89
CA LEU A 507 -20.37 -6.64 11.38
C LEU A 507 -20.14 -7.98 10.65
N PHE A 508 -20.69 -9.09 11.15
CA PHE A 508 -20.65 -10.37 10.42
C PHE A 508 -21.45 -10.29 9.11
N GLY A 509 -22.60 -9.61 9.10
CA GLY A 509 -23.36 -9.33 7.88
C GLY A 509 -22.51 -8.59 6.84
N MET A 510 -21.80 -7.53 7.25
CA MET A 510 -20.90 -6.80 6.36
C MET A 510 -19.78 -7.68 5.79
N VAL A 511 -19.16 -8.54 6.61
CA VAL A 511 -18.11 -9.46 6.14
C VAL A 511 -18.67 -10.43 5.08
N VAL A 512 -19.82 -11.03 5.37
CA VAL A 512 -20.50 -11.98 4.46
C VAL A 512 -20.87 -11.30 3.14
N ASP A 513 -21.52 -10.14 3.21
CA ASP A 513 -21.94 -9.39 2.03
C ASP A 513 -20.75 -8.94 1.17
N LEU A 514 -19.66 -8.49 1.82
CA LEU A 514 -18.43 -8.11 1.11
C LEU A 514 -17.75 -9.31 0.45
N LEU A 515 -17.66 -10.47 1.13
CA LEU A 515 -17.12 -11.68 0.53
C LEU A 515 -17.97 -12.15 -0.66
N ASP A 516 -19.29 -12.09 -0.56
CA ASP A 516 -20.20 -12.43 -1.65
C ASP A 516 -19.98 -11.57 -2.90
N LYS A 517 -19.78 -10.26 -2.70
CA LYS A 517 -19.43 -9.33 -3.78
C LYS A 517 -18.11 -9.69 -4.46
N HIS A 518 -17.18 -10.33 -3.75
CA HIS A 518 -15.92 -10.81 -4.33
C HIS A 518 -16.04 -12.18 -5.03
N ALA A 519 -17.11 -12.94 -4.78
CA ALA A 519 -17.23 -14.33 -5.21
C ALA A 519 -17.24 -14.53 -6.74
N LEU A 520 -17.70 -13.53 -7.50
CA LEU A 520 -17.70 -13.56 -8.97
C LEU A 520 -16.27 -13.61 -9.54
N THR A 521 -15.36 -12.83 -8.94
CA THR A 521 -13.96 -12.82 -9.34
C THR A 521 -13.18 -13.93 -8.62
N TRP A 522 -13.54 -14.21 -7.37
CA TRP A 522 -12.82 -15.09 -6.46
C TRP A 522 -13.75 -16.15 -5.87
N PRO A 523 -13.95 -17.30 -6.55
CA PRO A 523 -14.94 -18.31 -6.14
C PRO A 523 -14.79 -18.82 -4.70
N ILE A 524 -13.57 -18.81 -4.14
CA ILE A 524 -13.32 -19.16 -2.74
C ILE A 524 -14.11 -18.32 -1.75
N CYS A 525 -14.45 -17.07 -2.11
CA CYS A 525 -15.18 -16.16 -1.23
C CYS A 525 -16.59 -16.67 -0.91
N ALA A 526 -17.21 -17.47 -1.79
CA ALA A 526 -18.50 -18.09 -1.48
C ALA A 526 -18.39 -19.08 -0.30
N GLY A 527 -17.32 -19.89 -0.28
CA GLY A 527 -17.06 -20.82 0.82
C GLY A 527 -16.66 -20.10 2.12
N LEU A 528 -15.90 -19.01 2.00
CA LEU A 528 -15.54 -18.15 3.15
C LEU A 528 -16.79 -17.48 3.75
N ALA A 529 -17.67 -16.93 2.92
CA ALA A 529 -18.93 -16.32 3.37
C ALA A 529 -19.80 -17.34 4.13
N GLU A 530 -19.93 -18.56 3.60
CA GLU A 530 -20.62 -19.65 4.30
C GLU A 530 -19.95 -20.03 5.62
N GLY A 531 -18.62 -20.08 5.66
CA GLY A 531 -17.85 -20.30 6.88
C GLY A 531 -18.17 -19.27 7.96
N PHE A 532 -18.13 -17.98 7.63
CA PHE A 532 -18.45 -16.90 8.57
C PHE A 532 -19.91 -16.88 8.99
N GLN A 533 -20.84 -17.25 8.11
CA GLN A 533 -22.24 -17.45 8.49
C GLN A 533 -22.39 -18.58 9.52
N ARG A 534 -21.71 -19.71 9.33
CA ARG A 534 -21.71 -20.82 10.30
C ARG A 534 -21.10 -20.38 11.63
N ALA A 535 -20.02 -19.60 11.60
CA ALA A 535 -19.42 -19.05 12.80
C ALA A 535 -20.38 -18.11 13.56
N ALA A 536 -21.09 -17.23 12.86
CA ALA A 536 -22.11 -16.38 13.45
C ALA A 536 -23.26 -17.21 14.07
N ARG A 537 -23.71 -18.28 13.40
CA ARG A 537 -24.75 -19.19 13.94
C ARG A 537 -24.30 -19.94 15.19
N ALA A 538 -23.02 -20.26 15.33
CA ALA A 538 -22.48 -20.87 16.55
C ALA A 538 -22.55 -19.95 17.78
N PHE A 539 -22.84 -18.66 17.56
CA PHE A 539 -23.09 -17.64 18.58
C PHE A 539 -24.58 -17.26 18.69
N ASP A 540 -25.46 -18.01 18.04
CA ASP A 540 -26.88 -17.70 17.87
C ASP A 540 -27.14 -16.35 17.17
N LEU A 541 -26.20 -15.86 16.36
CA LEU A 541 -26.36 -14.63 15.59
C LEU A 541 -27.08 -14.93 14.28
N GLN A 542 -28.08 -14.10 13.95
CA GLN A 542 -28.81 -14.17 12.68
C GLN A 542 -28.07 -13.28 11.68
N VAL A 543 -27.35 -13.93 10.77
CA VAL A 543 -26.68 -13.27 9.65
C VAL A 543 -27.27 -13.86 8.40
N GLU A 544 -28.21 -13.13 7.83
CA GLU A 544 -28.84 -13.51 6.57
C GLU A 544 -27.98 -13.07 5.41
N ARG A 545 -27.76 -13.97 4.46
CA ARG A 545 -27.17 -13.61 3.18
C ARG A 545 -28.18 -12.74 2.45
N GLN A 546 -27.85 -11.49 2.17
CA GLN A 546 -28.62 -10.76 1.19
C GLN A 546 -28.33 -11.40 -0.17
N LEU A 547 -29.20 -12.32 -0.59
CA LEU A 547 -29.19 -12.81 -1.96
C LEU A 547 -29.21 -11.56 -2.84
N VAL A 548 -28.25 -11.43 -3.75
CA VAL A 548 -28.09 -10.31 -4.71
C VAL A 548 -29.28 -10.24 -5.71
N SER A 549 -30.42 -10.82 -5.37
CA SER A 549 -31.64 -10.89 -6.16
C SER A 549 -32.45 -9.60 -6.05
N ARG A 550 -32.49 -8.85 -7.15
CA ARG A 550 -33.52 -7.85 -7.53
C ARG A 550 -33.87 -6.81 -6.46
N MET A 551 -32.97 -5.86 -6.23
CA MET A 551 -33.30 -4.61 -5.51
C MET A 551 -33.73 -3.48 -6.46
N GLY A 552 -34.62 -3.81 -7.43
CA GLY A 552 -35.12 -2.87 -8.44
C GLY A 552 -36.64 -2.62 -8.41
N GLU A 553 -37.42 -3.37 -7.64
CA GLU A 553 -38.90 -3.27 -7.68
C GLU A 553 -39.50 -3.43 -6.28
N SER A 554 -39.62 -2.32 -5.54
CA SER A 554 -40.59 -2.02 -4.45
C SER A 554 -39.96 -0.96 -3.54
N SER A 555 -40.61 0.13 -3.11
CA SER A 555 -42.01 0.46 -3.02
C SER A 555 -42.19 1.99 -3.11
N GLY A 556 -43.21 2.42 -3.85
CA GLY A 556 -43.73 3.78 -3.76
C GLY A 556 -44.61 3.92 -2.53
N GLY A 557 -44.30 4.91 -1.69
CA GLY A 557 -45.10 5.31 -0.54
C GLY A 557 -44.77 6.74 -0.19
N GLY A 558 -45.54 7.68 -0.73
CA GLY A 558 -45.34 9.12 -0.54
C GLY A 558 -45.70 9.58 0.87
N ALA A 559 -44.88 10.47 1.41
CA ALA A 559 -45.26 11.41 2.46
C ALA A 559 -44.45 12.71 2.27
N SER A 560 -45.16 13.80 2.00
CA SER A 560 -44.64 15.16 1.87
C SER A 560 -44.28 15.75 3.23
N VAL A 561 -43.03 16.19 3.43
CA VAL A 561 -42.62 17.04 4.55
C VAL A 561 -41.58 18.07 4.09
N ASN A 562 -41.74 19.28 4.62
CA ASN A 562 -41.14 20.58 4.26
C ASN A 562 -39.62 20.66 4.05
N GLU A 563 -39.27 21.46 3.06
CA GLU A 563 -37.98 22.07 2.76
C GLU A 563 -37.53 23.02 3.89
N ASP A 564 -36.53 22.63 4.70
CA ASP A 564 -35.44 23.51 5.17
C ASP A 564 -34.47 22.74 6.09
N MET A 565 -33.59 21.95 5.47
CA MET A 565 -32.24 21.56 5.94
C MET A 565 -31.68 20.64 4.87
N GLY A 566 -30.46 20.89 4.40
CA GLY A 566 -29.81 20.15 3.31
C GLY A 566 -29.73 18.64 3.60
N ALA A 567 -30.75 17.92 3.15
CA ALA A 567 -30.88 16.49 3.25
C ALA A 567 -30.30 15.85 1.99
N PHE A 568 -29.40 14.90 2.23
CA PHE A 568 -29.01 13.85 1.32
C PHE A 568 -30.28 13.06 0.97
N ASP A 569 -30.89 13.32 -0.19
CA ASP A 569 -32.07 12.59 -0.63
C ASP A 569 -31.69 11.20 -1.14
N GLY A 570 -32.29 10.21 -0.48
CA GLY A 570 -32.20 8.81 -0.79
C GLY A 570 -32.88 8.48 -2.12
N THR A 571 -32.06 8.17 -3.12
CA THR A 571 -32.38 7.23 -4.19
C THR A 571 -31.27 6.16 -4.16
N GLY A 572 -31.65 4.88 -4.24
CA GLY A 572 -30.93 3.75 -3.61
C GLY A 572 -29.40 3.66 -3.82
N PRO A 573 -28.59 3.28 -2.81
CA PRO A 573 -27.12 3.44 -2.85
C PRO A 573 -26.37 2.41 -3.71
N TRP A 574 -27.05 1.49 -4.38
CA TRP A 574 -26.43 0.25 -4.87
C TRP A 574 -26.74 -0.01 -6.35
N GLY A 575 -26.49 0.99 -7.19
CA GLY A 575 -26.50 0.87 -8.64
C GLY A 575 -25.09 1.04 -9.22
N GLY A 576 -24.47 -0.07 -9.62
CA GLY A 576 -23.27 -0.08 -10.45
C GLY A 576 -21.95 0.04 -9.68
N PHE A 577 -21.24 -1.08 -9.60
CA PHE A 577 -19.78 -1.05 -9.47
C PHE A 577 -19.22 -0.36 -10.72
N SER A 578 -18.52 0.76 -10.56
CA SER A 578 -17.41 1.10 -11.46
C SER A 578 -16.12 1.08 -10.67
N LEU A 579 -15.01 1.01 -11.38
CA LEU A 579 -13.72 0.77 -10.77
C LEU A 579 -12.69 1.74 -11.32
N ASP A 580 -13.03 3.02 -11.32
CA ASP A 580 -12.14 4.04 -11.87
C ASP A 580 -10.92 4.31 -10.98
N TYR A 581 -10.88 3.94 -9.69
CA TYR A 581 -9.60 4.02 -8.96
C TYR A 581 -9.40 2.96 -7.87
N PHE A 582 -8.17 2.91 -7.36
CA PHE A 582 -7.40 1.72 -6.98
C PHE A 582 -6.89 1.84 -5.54
N ASP A 583 -6.86 0.76 -4.76
CA ASP A 583 -5.74 0.52 -3.82
C ASP A 583 -5.56 -0.97 -3.57
N PRO A 584 -4.38 -1.44 -3.96
CA PRO A 584 -3.44 -2.00 -2.99
C PRO A 584 -2.03 -1.38 -3.03
N THR A 585 -1.71 -0.55 -4.02
CA THR A 585 -0.38 0.06 -4.26
C THR A 585 -0.47 1.40 -4.99
N LEU A 586 -0.65 2.53 -4.30
CA LEU A 586 -0.80 3.91 -4.84
C LEU A 586 0.09 4.38 -6.01
N LEU A 587 1.04 3.59 -6.47
CA LEU A 587 1.76 3.81 -7.72
C LEU A 587 0.92 3.66 -8.99
N PHE A 588 -0.29 3.07 -8.90
CA PHE A 588 -1.10 2.82 -10.10
C PHE A 588 -2.40 3.63 -10.16
N ALA A 589 -2.66 4.47 -9.15
CA ALA A 589 -3.64 5.56 -9.20
C ALA A 589 -3.01 6.83 -8.63
N LEU A 590 -2.11 7.43 -9.43
CA LEU A 590 -1.66 8.78 -9.14
C LEU A 590 -2.78 9.78 -9.47
N SER A 591 -3.31 10.39 -8.42
CA SER A 591 -3.96 11.70 -8.49
C SER A 591 -2.87 12.76 -8.34
N TYR A 592 -2.85 13.75 -9.24
CA TYR A 592 -1.89 14.86 -9.22
C TYR A 592 -2.50 16.05 -8.53
N ASP A 593 -1.80 16.56 -7.53
CA ASP A 593 -1.95 17.94 -7.10
C ASP A 593 -0.59 18.56 -6.77
N THR A 594 -0.54 19.86 -7.02
CA THR A 594 0.59 20.71 -7.37
C THR A 594 1.69 20.92 -6.32
N ALA A 595 2.90 21.21 -6.81
CA ALA A 595 3.70 22.38 -6.39
C ALA A 595 4.57 22.94 -7.53
#